data_AF-A0A433IF68-F1
#
_entry.id   AF-A0A433IF68-F1
#
_cell.length_a   1.000
_cell.length_b   1.000
_cell.length_c   1.000
_cell.angle_alpha   90.00
_cell.angle_beta   90.00
_cell.angle_gamma   90.00
#
_symmetry.space_group_name_H-M   'P 1'
#
loop_
_entity.id
_entity.type
_entity.pdbx_description
1 polymer ?
#
loop_
_entity_poly.entity_id
_entity_poly.type
_entity_poly.pdbx_seq_one_letter_code
_entity_poly.pdbx_strand_id
1 'polypeptide(L)' 'MKPYLIVVEEPASGALRNVAVIRAENEQQAESGARRLFPSLPEQDLCLYDIHELNRDYPDGWVFAE' A
#
# COMPACT_ATOMS: atom_id res chain seq x y z
N MET A 1 -0.82 -1.64 16.80
CA MET A 1 -0.83 -2.07 15.38
C MET A 1 -2.09 -1.60 14.66
N LYS A 2 -1.95 -1.04 13.46
CA LYS A 2 -3.04 -0.61 12.58
C LYS A 2 -2.89 -1.22 11.17
N PRO A 3 -3.98 -1.37 10.40
CA PRO A 3 -3.93 -1.97 9.07
C PRO A 3 -3.41 -0.97 8.04
N TYR A 4 -2.47 -1.42 7.21
CA TYR A 4 -1.91 -0.68 6.09
C TYR A 4 -2.23 -1.39 4.79
N LEU A 5 -2.71 -0.64 3.81
CA LEU A 5 -2.82 -1.06 2.43
C LEU A 5 -1.49 -0.78 1.73
N ILE A 6 -0.95 -1.80 1.08
CA ILE A 6 0.18 -1.71 0.18
C ILE A 6 -0.36 -1.82 -1.24
N VAL A 7 -0.06 -0.83 -2.07
CA VAL A 7 -0.34 -0.83 -3.50
C VAL A 7 1.00 -0.76 -4.22
N VAL A 8 1.16 -1.62 -5.22
CA VAL A 8 2.36 -1.65 -6.04
C VAL A 8 1.99 -1.43 -7.48
N GLU A 9 2.58 -0.43 -8.10
CA GLU A 9 2.30 -0.02 -9.47
C GLU A 9 3.59 0.06 -10.29
N GLU A 10 3.50 -0.21 -11.58
CA GLU A 10 4.60 0.03 -12.50
C GLU A 10 4.60 1.51 -12.93
N PRO A 11 5.64 2.31 -12.62
CA PRO A 11 5.62 3.76 -12.85
C PRO A 11 5.45 4.16 -14.32
N ALA A 12 5.92 3.31 -15.24
CA ALA A 12 5.88 3.60 -16.67
C ALA A 12 4.48 3.43 -17.28
N SER A 13 3.66 2.54 -16.71
CA SER A 13 2.35 2.16 -17.26
C SER A 13 1.19 2.52 -16.34
N GLY A 14 1.46 2.81 -15.07
CA GLY A 14 0.45 2.89 -14.01
C GLY A 14 -0.18 1.54 -13.68
N ALA A 15 0.32 0.44 -14.26
CA ALA A 15 -0.32 -0.85 -14.13
C ALA A 15 -0.17 -1.39 -12.70
N LEU A 16 -1.29 -1.80 -12.10
CA LEU A 16 -1.30 -2.43 -10.80
C LEU A 16 -0.58 -3.79 -10.87
N ARG A 17 0.51 -3.92 -10.11
CA ARG A 17 1.33 -5.13 -10.04
C ARG A 17 0.93 -6.02 -8.87
N ASN A 18 0.74 -5.44 -7.68
CA ASN A 18 0.38 -6.19 -6.48
C ASN A 18 -0.40 -5.32 -5.48
N VAL A 19 -1.18 -5.98 -4.62
CA VAL A 19 -1.86 -5.36 -3.47
C VAL A 19 -1.74 -6.28 -2.26
N ALA A 20 -1.49 -5.71 -1.09
CA ALA A 20 -1.53 -6.45 0.17
C ALA A 20 -2.09 -5.59 1.30
N VAL A 21 -2.64 -6.24 2.32
CA VAL A 21 -2.98 -5.59 3.59
C VAL A 21 -2.15 -6.22 4.69
N ILE A 22 -1.42 -5.39 5.43
CA ILE A 22 -0.60 -5.83 6.56
C ILE A 22 -0.97 -5.06 7.82
N ARG A 23 -0.55 -5.56 8.98
CA ARG A 23 -0.63 -4.80 10.24
C ARG A 23 0.76 -4.35 10.65
N ALA A 24 0.90 -3.06 10.98
CA ALA A 24 2.15 -2.47 11.44
C ALA A 24 1.89 -1.41 12.52
N GLU A 25 2.89 -1.05 13.32
CA GLU A 25 2.75 0.04 14.30
C GLU A 25 2.86 1.43 13.66
N ASN A 26 3.64 1.53 12.58
CA ASN A 26 3.90 2.77 11.85
C ASN A 26 4.25 2.47 10.39
N GLU A 27 4.42 3.52 9.59
CA GLU A 27 4.71 3.41 8.16
C GLU A 27 6.05 2.72 7.89
N GLN A 28 7.08 2.99 8.68
CA GLN A 28 8.39 2.38 8.49
C GLN A 28 8.38 0.86 8.67
N GLN A 29 7.59 0.38 9.64
CA GLN A 29 7.34 -1.06 9.80
C GLN A 29 6.48 -1.62 8.66
N ALA A 30 5.51 -0.84 8.17
CA ALA A 30 4.67 -1.25 7.05
C ALA A 30 5.51 -1.40 5.78
N GLU A 31 6.40 -0.45 5.50
CA GLU A 31 7.36 -0.48 4.39
C GLU A 31 8.30 -1.68 4.50
N SER A 32 8.86 -1.93 5.70
CA SER A 32 9.69 -3.11 5.94
C SER A 32 8.92 -4.43 5.76
N GLY A 33 7.60 -4.42 6.01
CA GLY A 33 6.70 -5.53 5.70
C GLY A 33 6.48 -5.69 4.19
N ALA A 34 6.23 -4.60 3.49
CA ALA A 34 6.04 -4.58 2.04
C ALA A 34 7.26 -5.11 1.28
N ARG A 35 8.47 -4.63 1.64
CA ARG A 35 9.73 -5.10 1.05
C ARG A 35 9.97 -6.60 1.26
N ARG A 36 9.46 -7.18 2.36
CA ARG A 36 9.54 -8.64 2.60
C ARG A 36 8.53 -9.43 1.76
N LEU A 37 7.34 -8.87 1.55
CA LEU A 37 6.31 -9.50 0.71
C LEU A 37 6.67 -9.41 -0.78
N PHE A 38 7.34 -8.33 -1.18
CA PHE A 38 7.63 -8.02 -2.57
C PHE A 38 9.13 -7.66 -2.76
N PRO A 39 10.04 -8.64 -2.63
CA PRO A 39 11.48 -8.39 -2.58
C PRO A 39 12.11 -7.93 -3.90
N SER A 40 11.41 -8.08 -5.02
CA SER A 40 11.88 -7.72 -6.36
C SER A 40 11.41 -6.35 -6.84
N LEU A 41 10.74 -5.57 -5.99
CA LEU A 41 10.20 -4.27 -6.40
C LEU A 41 11.22 -3.13 -6.25
N PRO A 42 11.31 -2.23 -7.24
CA PRO A 42 11.92 -0.92 -7.07
C PRO A 42 11.22 -0.12 -5.97
N GLU A 43 11.96 0.68 -5.20
CA GLU A 43 11.38 1.55 -4.15
C GLU A 43 10.36 2.57 -4.69
N GLN A 44 10.43 2.89 -5.98
CA GLN A 44 9.56 3.87 -6.66
C GLN A 44 8.16 3.31 -6.98
N ASP A 45 7.97 2.00 -6.80
CA ASP A 45 6.76 1.29 -7.20
C ASP A 45 5.83 1.06 -6.00
N LEU A 46 6.16 1.57 -4.81
CA LEU A 46 5.48 1.25 -3.55
C LEU A 46 4.69 2.44 -2.99
N CYS A 47 3.37 2.27 -2.89
CA CYS A 47 2.49 3.17 -2.15
C CYS A 47 1.95 2.51 -0.89
N LEU A 48 2.00 3.23 0.23
CA LEU A 48 1.56 2.77 1.55
C LEU A 48 0.47 3.70 2.07
N TYR A 49 -0.64 3.12 2.52
CA TYR A 49 -1.75 3.88 3.06
C TYR A 49 -2.21 3.30 4.39
N ASP A 50 -2.36 4.13 5.42
CA ASP A 50 -3.12 3.76 6.60
C ASP A 50 -4.61 3.71 6.23
N ILE A 51 -5.22 2.53 6.36
CA ILE A 51 -6.61 2.33 5.98
C ILE A 51 -7.57 3.17 6.84
N HIS A 52 -7.21 3.50 8.08
CA HIS A 52 -8.05 4.38 8.89
C HIS A 52 -8.04 5.83 8.39
N GLU A 53 -6.91 6.30 7.88
CA GLU A 53 -6.83 7.62 7.26
C GLU A 53 -7.56 7.62 5.93
N LEU A 54 -7.36 6.57 5.12
CA LEU A 54 -8.10 6.43 3.86
C LEU A 54 -9.62 6.37 4.07
N ASN A 55 -10.10 5.65 5.09
CA ASN A 55 -11.52 5.62 5.43
C ASN A 55 -12.02 6.94 6.04
N ARG A 56 -11.15 7.73 6.68
CA ARG A 56 -11.53 9.07 7.15
C ARG A 56 -11.73 10.02 5.97
N ASP A 57 -10.86 9.93 4.98
CA ASP A 57 -10.89 10.78 3.78
C ASP A 57 -11.98 10.31 2.80
N TYR A 58 -12.27 9.01 2.75
CA TYR A 58 -13.29 8.37 1.91
C TYR A 58 -14.26 7.51 2.77
N PRO A 59 -15.22 8.15 3.47
CA PRO A 59 -16.10 7.48 4.43
C PRO A 59 -17.09 6.51 3.78
N ASP A 60 -17.43 6.72 2.50
CA ASP A 60 -18.28 5.81 1.71
C ASP A 60 -17.51 4.58 1.19
N GLY A 61 -16.24 4.46 1.57
CA GLY A 61 -15.32 3.44 1.08
C GLY A 61 -14.53 3.92 -0.12
N TRP A 62 -13.56 3.10 -0.51
CA TRP A 62 -12.66 3.37 -1.63
C TRP A 62 -12.52 2.10 -2.46
N VAL A 63 -12.40 2.31 -3.76
CA VAL A 63 -12.12 1.26 -4.73
C VAL A 63 -10.96 1.79 -5.57
N PHE A 64 -9.96 0.95 -5.77
CA PHE A 64 -8.94 1.25 -6.76
C PHE A 64 -9.59 1.22 -8.16
N ALA A 65 -9.60 2.35 -8.84
CA ALA A 65 -10.12 2.48 -10.20
C ALA A 65 -8.94 2.74 -11.15
N GLU A 66 -8.78 1.88 -12.16
CA GLU A 66 -7.79 2.00 -13.24
C GLU A 66 -8.13 3.14 -14.20
#